data_AF-A0A5K1EBY4-F1
#
_entry.id   AF-A0A5K1EBY4-F1
#
_cell.length_a   1.000
_cell.length_b   1.000
_cell.length_c   1.000
_cell.angle_alpha   90.00
_cell.angle_beta   90.00
_cell.angle_gamma   90.00
#
_symmetry.space_group_name_H-M   'P 1'
#
loop_
_entity.id
_entity.type
_entity.pdbx_description
1 polymer ?
#
loop_
_entity_poly.entity_id
_entity_poly.type
_entity_poly.pdbx_seq_one_letter_code
_entity_poly.pdbx_strand_id
1 'polypeptide(L)' 'VVLNWLIAQDNVIPIPGAKNGEQAKEFAGALGWRLSNEEVAELRSLASEIKPVIGFPVEKL' A
#
# COMPACT_ATOMS: atom_id res chain seq x y z
N VAL A 1 6.50 -2.46 -4.56
CA VAL A 1 6.14 -3.22 -3.33
C VAL A 1 4.87 -2.68 -2.68
N VAL A 2 4.80 -1.41 -2.26
CA VAL A 2 3.62 -0.86 -1.53
C VAL A 2 2.29 -1.04 -2.27
N LEU A 3 2.23 -0.70 -3.56
CA LEU A 3 1.03 -0.90 -4.36
C LEU A 3 0.63 -2.38 -4.46
N ASN A 4 1.62 -3.27 -4.53
CA ASN A 4 1.38 -4.71 -4.55
C ASN A 4 0.83 -5.24 -3.22
N TRP A 5 1.27 -4.67 -2.09
CA TRP A 5 0.68 -4.99 -0.78
C TRP A 5 -0.82 -4.68 -0.73
N LEU A 6 -1.25 -3.54 -1.30
CA LEU A 6 -2.68 -3.19 -1.42
C LEU A 6 -3.43 -4.15 -2.33
N ILE A 7 -2.85 -4.52 -3.48
CA ILE A 7 -3.41 -5.53 -4.41
C ILE A 7 -3.53 -6.91 -3.74
N ALA A 8 -2.61 -7.23 -2.82
CA ALA A 8 -2.59 -8.51 -2.13
C ALA A 8 -3.69 -8.65 -1.06
N GLN A 9 -4.32 -7.55 -0.61
CA GLN A 9 -5.40 -7.58 0.36
C GLN A 9 -6.73 -8.00 -0.28
N ASP A 10 -7.58 -8.67 0.49
CA ASP A 10 -8.94 -8.99 0.05
C ASP A 10 -9.82 -7.74 0.01
N ASN A 11 -10.64 -7.61 -1.03
CA ASN A 11 -11.62 -6.52 -1.23
C ASN A 11 -11.01 -5.10 -1.30
N VAL A 12 -9.76 -4.97 -1.72
CA VAL A 12 -9.11 -3.67 -1.93
C VAL A 12 -8.81 -3.45 -3.41
N ILE A 13 -9.20 -2.29 -3.94
CA ILE A 13 -8.80 -1.84 -5.28
C ILE A 13 -8.03 -0.52 -5.11
N PRO A 14 -6.70 -0.51 -5.27
CA PRO A 14 -5.94 0.71 -5.14
C PRO A 14 -6.18 1.64 -6.34
N ILE A 15 -6.32 2.94 -6.07
CA ILE A 15 -6.42 4.00 -7.08
C ILE A 15 -5.16 4.88 -6.95
N PRO A 16 -4.05 4.49 -7.59
CA PRO A 16 -2.80 5.25 -7.45
C PRO A 16 -2.87 6.55 -8.26
N GLY A 17 -2.67 7.68 -7.58
CA GLY A 17 -2.45 8.96 -8.25
C GLY A 17 -1.03 9.04 -8.81
N ALA A 18 -0.87 9.31 -10.11
CA ALA A 18 0.42 9.56 -10.74
C ALA A 18 0.50 11.00 -11.24
N LYS A 19 1.60 11.71 -10.93
CA LYS A 19 1.81 13.10 -11.36
C LYS A 19 2.47 13.18 -12.74
N ASN A 20 3.09 12.09 -13.21
CA ASN A 20 3.75 12.00 -14.50
C ASN A 20 3.71 10.56 -15.05
N GLY A 21 4.14 10.40 -16.30
CA GLY A 21 4.10 9.10 -17.00
C GLY A 21 5.08 8.06 -16.47
N GLU A 22 6.19 8.46 -15.85
CA GLU A 22 7.14 7.53 -15.25
C GLU A 22 6.54 6.84 -14.02
N GLN A 23 5.88 7.60 -13.14
CA GLN A 23 5.14 7.06 -12.00
C GLN A 23 4.03 6.10 -12.45
N ALA A 24 3.30 6.45 -13.51
CA ALA A 24 2.27 5.57 -14.05
C ALA A 24 2.85 4.22 -14.53
N LYS A 25 4.01 4.23 -15.19
CA LYS A 25 4.72 3.01 -15.61
C LYS A 25 5.21 2.19 -14.42
N GLU A 26 5.78 2.84 -13.41
CA GLU A 26 6.22 2.17 -12.19
C GLU A 26 5.05 1.46 -11.48
N PHE A 27 3.91 2.15 -11.33
CA PHE A 27 2.72 1.59 -10.71
C PHE A 27 2.12 0.44 -11.53
N ALA A 28 2.12 0.54 -12.86
CA ALA A 28 1.71 -0.56 -13.72
C ALA A 28 2.58 -1.81 -13.52
N GLY A 29 3.87 -1.63 -13.23
CA GLY A 29 4.80 -2.73 -12.89
C GLY A 29 4.42 -3.50 -11.62
N ALA A 30 3.61 -2.94 -10.73
CA ALA A 30 3.12 -3.63 -9.54
C ALA A 30 2.00 -4.65 -9.83
N LEU A 31 1.40 -4.63 -11.02
CA LEU A 31 0.28 -5.53 -11.39
C LEU A 31 0.75 -6.94 -11.82
N GLY A 32 2.01 -7.08 -12.22
CA GLY A 32 2.54 -8.30 -12.85
C GLY A 32 3.02 -9.39 -11.89
N TRP A 33 2.89 -9.18 -10.58
CA TRP A 33 3.35 -10.11 -9.56
C TRP A 33 2.47 -9.98 -8.31
N ARG A 34 2.70 -10.82 -7.30
CA ARG A 34 1.98 -10.74 -6.03
C ARG A 34 2.90 -11.17 -4.90
N LEU A 35 2.88 -10.41 -3.81
CA LEU A 35 3.49 -10.80 -2.55
C LEU A 35 2.88 -12.12 -2.06
N SER A 36 3.70 -12.96 -1.44
CA SER A 36 3.23 -14.15 -0.75
C SER A 36 2.47 -13.78 0.53
N ASN A 37 1.70 -14.73 1.06
CA ASN A 37 0.98 -14.51 2.32
C ASN A 37 1.95 -14.26 3.48
N GLU A 38 3.13 -14.90 3.46
CA GLU A 38 4.20 -14.72 4.44
C GLU A 38 4.79 -13.32 4.38
N GLU A 39 5.11 -12.81 3.17
CA GLU A 39 5.62 -11.45 2.99
C GLU A 39 4.59 -10.39 3.42
N VAL A 40 3.29 -10.62 3.13
CA VAL A 40 2.21 -9.75 3.61
C VAL A 40 2.12 -9.76 5.13
N ALA A 41 2.25 -10.93 5.76
CA ALA A 41 2.22 -11.07 7.22
C ALA A 41 3.41 -10.37 7.88
N GLU A 42 4.62 -10.50 7.32
CA GLU A 42 5.83 -9.83 7.78
C GLU A 42 5.67 -8.30 7.75
N LEU A 43 5.22 -7.76 6.60
CA LEU A 43 4.96 -6.32 6.46
C LEU A 43 3.92 -5.82 7.48
N ARG A 44 2.88 -6.62 7.76
CA ARG A 44 1.86 -6.28 8.76
C ARG A 44 2.41 -6.32 10.18
N SER A 45 3.26 -7.29 10.51
CA SER A 45 3.95 -7.36 11.79
C SER A 45 4.80 -6.11 12.01
N LEU A 46 5.65 -5.77 11.04
CA LEU A 46 6.53 -4.60 11.12
C LEU A 46 5.73 -3.29 11.24
N ALA A 47 4.63 -3.16 10.49
CA ALA A 47 3.77 -1.97 10.56
C ALA A 47 3.15 -1.78 11.96
N SER A 48 2.91 -2.86 12.72
CA SER A 48 2.33 -2.79 14.07
C SER A 48 3.28 -2.18 15.12
N GLU A 49 4.58 -2.14 14.83
CA GLU A 49 5.60 -1.55 15.70
C GLU A 49 5.71 -0.03 15.52
N ILE A 50 5.15 0.52 14.43
CA ILE A 50 5.20 1.94 14.13
C ILE A 50 4.07 2.66 14.86
N LYS A 51 4.42 3.73 15.60
CA LYS A 51 3.43 4.57 16.28
C LYS A 51 2.49 5.20 15.24
N PRO A 52 1.16 5.13 15.43
CA PRO A 52 0.22 5.83 14.57
C PRO A 52 0.54 7.33 14.53
N VAL A 53 0.47 7.91 13.33
CA VAL A 53 0.51 9.37 13.20
C VAL A 53 -0.85 9.89 13.66
N ILE A 54 -0.85 10.62 14.76
CA ILE A 54 -2.03 11.31 15.31
C ILE A 54 -1.88 12.78 14.90
N GLY A 55 -2.87 13.34 14.21
CA GLY A 55 -2.81 14.76 13.81
C GLY A 55 -3.53 15.13 12.52
N PHE A 56 -4.33 14.24 11.91
CA PHE A 56 -5.19 14.66 10.82
C PHE A 56 -6.25 15.63 11.38
N PRO A 57 -6.41 16.85 10.83
CA PRO A 57 -7.23 17.92 11.43
C PRO A 57 -8.70 17.56 11.68
N VAL A 58 -9.19 16.45 11.15
CA VAL A 58 -10.58 15.99 11.25
C VAL A 58 -10.75 14.70 12.07
N GLU A 59 -9.70 14.22 12.76
CA GLU A 59 -9.76 13.01 13.60
C GLU A 59 -10.77 13.07 14.76
N LYS A 60 -11.28 14.27 15.09
CA LYS A 60 -12.26 14.52 16.16
C LYS A 60 -13.55 15.19 15.68
N LEU A 61 -13.77 15.27 14.36
CA LEU A 61 -15.03 15.77 13.79
C LEU A 61 -16.14 14.72 13.84
#